data_AF-A0AAV8GJ30-F1
#
_entry.id   AF-A0AAV8GJ30-F1
#
_cell.length_a   1.000
_cell.length_b   1.000
_cell.length_c   1.000
_cell.angle_alpha   90.00
_cell.angle_beta   90.00
_cell.angle_gamma   90.00
#
_symmetry.space_group_name_H-M   'P 1'
#
loop_
_entity.id
_entity.type
_entity.pdbx_description
1 polymer ?
#
loop_
_entity_poly.entity_id
_entity_poly.type
_entity_poly.pdbx_seq_one_letter_code
_entity_poly.pdbx_strand_id
1 'polypeptide(L)'
;MCVFGIPEQEEIMWNAFKRAGKDTIWLLYPNVNSSPKSVGDINLDRSFSEENKEKPLNFVLLDGTWSNSSAMYRRLKERWVTIWGEEDLPCVSLSSLGASVMHKLRPQPAWDRTCTAAAAAGLLSELDLHEEFRGLGLDKQADAIEDSLDILLDALTARRRRMGRSITRKERHNNCIK
;
A
#
# COMPACT_ATOMS: atom_id res chain seq x y z
N MET A 1 -8.15 -1.89 8.80
CA MET A 1 -6.67 -1.84 8.68
C MET A 1 -6.09 -3.10 9.32
N CYS A 2 -5.24 -3.84 8.61
CA CYS A 2 -4.57 -5.05 9.11
C CYS A 2 -3.06 -4.87 9.02
N VAL A 3 -2.31 -5.26 10.06
CA VAL A 3 -0.85 -5.29 10.06
C VAL A 3 -0.41 -6.71 9.70
N PHE A 4 0.20 -6.84 8.52
CA PHE A 4 0.74 -8.12 8.05
C PHE A 4 1.96 -8.53 8.89
N GLY A 5 2.06 -9.80 9.28
CA GLY A 5 3.08 -10.33 10.19
C GLY A 5 2.56 -10.69 11.58
N ILE A 6 1.33 -10.32 11.93
CA ILE A 6 0.64 -10.75 13.15
C ILE A 6 -0.37 -11.84 12.77
N PRO A 7 -0.18 -13.11 13.19
CA PRO A 7 -1.00 -14.24 12.73
C PRO A 7 -2.51 -14.01 12.89
N GLU A 8 -2.93 -13.43 14.00
CA GLU A 8 -4.35 -13.17 14.30
C GLU A 8 -4.95 -12.13 13.34
N GLN A 9 -4.18 -11.08 13.02
CA GLN A 9 -4.64 -10.05 12.09
C GLN A 9 -4.66 -10.57 10.65
N GLU A 10 -3.67 -11.39 10.28
CA GLU A 10 -3.66 -12.06 8.98
C GLU A 10 -4.90 -12.96 8.83
N GLU A 11 -5.26 -13.74 9.84
CA GLU A 11 -6.45 -14.61 9.76
C GLU A 11 -7.75 -13.79 9.67
N ILE A 12 -7.85 -12.66 10.38
CA ILE A 12 -8.98 -11.72 10.24
C ILE A 12 -9.07 -11.20 8.80
N MET A 13 -7.93 -10.79 8.23
CA MET A 13 -7.84 -10.33 6.84
C MET A 13 -8.27 -11.43 5.87
N TRP A 14 -7.76 -12.66 6.02
CA TRP A 14 -8.14 -13.79 5.17
C TRP A 14 -9.62 -14.15 5.30
N ASN A 15 -10.21 -14.03 6.49
CA ASN A 15 -11.64 -14.25 6.68
C ASN A 15 -12.50 -13.13 6.09
N ALA A 16 -12.00 -11.88 6.04
CA ALA A 16 -12.64 -10.82 5.28
C ALA A 16 -12.58 -11.10 3.77
N PHE A 17 -11.42 -11.56 3.27
CA PHE A 17 -11.21 -11.91 1.87
C PHE A 17 -12.11 -13.05 1.39
N LYS A 18 -12.22 -14.13 2.18
CA LYS A 18 -13.14 -15.25 1.87
C LYS A 18 -14.59 -14.77 1.76
N ARG A 19 -15.01 -13.81 2.60
CA ARG A 19 -16.37 -13.24 2.59
C ARG A 19 -16.62 -12.32 1.39
N ALA A 20 -15.64 -11.49 1.03
CA ALA A 20 -15.77 -10.53 -0.07
C ALA A 20 -15.67 -11.20 -1.46
N GLY A 21 -14.90 -12.30 -1.53
CA GLY A 21 -14.65 -13.04 -2.76
C GLY A 21 -13.42 -12.54 -3.51
N LYS A 22 -12.78 -13.43 -4.28
CA LYS A 22 -11.48 -13.19 -4.91
C LYS A 22 -11.45 -11.97 -5.84
N ASP A 23 -12.54 -11.70 -6.56
CA ASP A 23 -12.61 -10.62 -7.55
C ASP A 23 -12.64 -9.21 -6.92
N THR A 24 -12.72 -9.12 -5.58
CA THR A 24 -12.73 -7.85 -4.84
C THR A 24 -11.40 -7.54 -4.18
N ILE A 25 -10.39 -8.37 -4.38
CA ILE A 25 -9.09 -8.28 -3.70
C ILE A 25 -8.05 -7.86 -4.72
N TRP A 26 -7.29 -6.82 -4.40
CA TRP A 26 -6.25 -6.26 -5.27
C TRP A 26 -4.98 -6.04 -4.47
N LEU A 27 -3.86 -6.53 -4.98
CA LEU A 27 -2.54 -6.29 -4.41
C LEU A 27 -1.86 -5.13 -5.14
N LEU A 28 -1.36 -4.17 -4.37
CA LEU A 28 -0.43 -3.18 -4.86
C LEU A 28 0.97 -3.59 -4.41
N TYR A 29 1.74 -4.15 -5.35
CA TYR A 29 3.10 -4.58 -5.11
C TYR A 29 4.04 -4.01 -6.18
N PRO A 30 5.04 -3.21 -5.81
CA PRO A 30 5.85 -2.43 -6.76
C PRO A 30 6.87 -3.25 -7.55
N ASN A 31 6.87 -4.59 -7.46
CA ASN A 31 7.93 -5.42 -8.04
C ASN A 31 7.42 -6.76 -8.57
N VAL A 32 6.55 -6.72 -9.58
CA VAL A 32 6.33 -7.88 -10.45
C VAL A 32 6.42 -7.45 -11.91
N ASN A 33 7.27 -8.13 -12.67
CA ASN A 33 7.40 -7.99 -14.13
C ASN A 33 6.18 -8.56 -14.90
N SER A 34 5.07 -8.84 -14.21
CA SER A 34 3.79 -9.19 -14.84
C SER A 34 3.09 -7.89 -15.22
N SER A 35 2.55 -7.79 -16.43
CA SER A 35 1.72 -6.67 -16.89
C SER A 35 0.61 -6.38 -15.87
N PRO A 36 0.79 -5.40 -14.97
CA PRO A 36 -0.17 -5.17 -13.91
C PRO A 36 -1.38 -4.49 -14.53
N LYS A 37 -2.58 -4.81 -14.01
CA LYS A 37 -3.76 -4.06 -14.41
C LYS A 37 -3.61 -2.62 -13.89
N SER A 38 -4.01 -1.63 -14.69
CA SER A 38 -4.18 -0.27 -14.19
C SER A 38 -5.31 -0.24 -13.16
N VAL A 39 -5.29 0.71 -12.23
CA VAL A 39 -6.46 0.98 -11.38
C VAL A 39 -7.69 1.30 -12.24
N GLY A 40 -7.50 1.90 -13.41
CA GLY A 40 -8.57 2.13 -14.39
C GLY A 40 -9.10 0.86 -15.08
N ASP A 41 -8.37 -0.26 -15.02
CA ASP A 41 -8.80 -1.55 -15.60
C ASP A 41 -9.55 -2.43 -14.59
N ILE A 42 -9.78 -1.92 -13.37
CA ILE A 42 -10.57 -2.60 -12.35
C ILE A 42 -12.02 -2.59 -12.84
N ASN A 43 -12.40 -3.65 -13.57
CA ASN A 43 -13.73 -3.78 -14.13
C ASN A 43 -14.75 -3.98 -12.99
N LEU A 44 -15.38 -2.88 -12.59
CA LEU A 44 -16.41 -2.84 -11.56
C LEU A 44 -17.82 -3.11 -12.11
N ASP A 45 -17.94 -3.54 -13.37
CA ASP A 45 -19.16 -3.90 -14.12
C ASP A 45 -19.91 -5.13 -13.53
N ARG A 46 -19.79 -5.35 -12.22
CA ARG A 46 -20.89 -5.86 -11.42
C ARG A 46 -21.95 -4.78 -11.41
N SER A 47 -22.95 -4.98 -12.26
CA SER A 47 -24.31 -4.47 -12.07
C SER A 47 -24.53 -4.22 -10.58
N PHE A 48 -24.55 -2.94 -10.18
CA PHE A 48 -24.98 -2.50 -8.86
C PHE A 48 -26.47 -2.85 -8.72
N SER A 49 -26.79 -4.14 -8.70
CA SER A 49 -28.05 -4.60 -8.16
C SER A 49 -28.09 -4.11 -6.72
N GLU A 50 -29.24 -3.63 -6.27
CA GLU A 50 -29.39 -3.04 -4.93
C GLU A 50 -28.93 -3.98 -3.80
N GLU A 51 -28.80 -5.29 -4.07
CA GLU A 51 -28.25 -6.31 -3.16
C GLU A 51 -26.71 -6.38 -3.09
N ASN A 52 -25.96 -5.80 -4.04
CA ASN A 52 -24.49 -5.85 -4.10
C ASN A 52 -23.79 -4.58 -3.63
N LYS A 53 -24.53 -3.55 -3.17
CA LYS A 53 -23.99 -2.26 -2.70
C LYS A 53 -23.05 -2.35 -1.47
N GLU A 54 -22.92 -3.51 -0.85
CA GLU A 54 -22.18 -3.69 0.41
C GLU A 54 -20.87 -4.49 0.30
N LYS A 55 -20.46 -4.94 -0.90
CA LYS A 55 -19.23 -5.75 -1.01
C LYS A 55 -17.98 -4.85 -0.95
N PRO A 56 -17.12 -4.99 0.08
CA PRO A 56 -15.94 -4.15 0.21
C PRO A 56 -14.91 -4.48 -0.86
N LEU A 57 -14.31 -3.45 -1.46
CA LEU A 57 -13.10 -3.58 -2.26
C LEU A 57 -11.89 -3.60 -1.32
N ASN A 58 -11.06 -4.64 -1.43
CA ASN A 58 -9.94 -4.91 -0.54
C ASN A 58 -8.62 -4.65 -1.25
N PHE A 59 -7.85 -3.69 -0.75
CA PHE A 59 -6.50 -3.40 -1.25
C PHE A 59 -5.43 -3.83 -0.24
N VAL A 60 -4.42 -4.55 -0.73
CA VAL A 60 -3.25 -4.96 0.05
C VAL A 60 -2.04 -4.18 -0.45
N LEU A 61 -1.58 -3.23 0.37
CA LEU A 61 -0.45 -2.37 0.04
C LEU A 61 0.84 -2.98 0.62
N LEU A 62 1.73 -3.43 -0.25
CA LEU A 62 3.03 -3.95 0.16
C LEU A 62 4.12 -2.88 0.01
N ASP A 63 4.86 -2.61 1.09
CA ASP A 63 5.94 -1.64 1.11
C ASP A 63 7.10 -2.08 0.19
N GLY A 64 7.34 -1.36 -0.90
CA GLY A 64 8.45 -1.68 -1.81
C GLY A 64 9.83 -1.46 -1.19
N THR A 65 9.92 -0.58 -0.19
CA THR A 65 11.19 -0.02 0.30
C THR A 65 12.00 -0.99 1.16
N TRP A 66 11.46 -2.17 1.50
CA TRP A 66 12.17 -3.19 2.28
C TRP A 66 12.31 -4.51 1.52
N SER A 67 13.44 -5.19 1.69
CA SER A 67 13.67 -6.54 1.12
C SER A 67 12.62 -7.56 1.58
N ASN A 68 12.00 -7.34 2.74
CA ASN A 68 11.01 -8.22 3.34
C ASN A 68 9.67 -8.28 2.57
N SER A 69 9.40 -7.33 1.69
CA SER A 69 8.15 -7.30 0.92
C SER A 69 8.03 -8.46 -0.06
N SER A 70 9.17 -8.96 -0.57
CA SER A 70 9.22 -10.18 -1.39
C SER A 70 8.79 -11.43 -0.61
N ALA A 71 9.24 -11.55 0.65
CA ALA A 71 8.83 -12.64 1.53
C ALA A 71 7.34 -12.55 1.90
N MET A 72 6.83 -11.34 2.13
CA MET A 72 5.39 -11.12 2.36
C MET A 72 4.55 -11.48 1.14
N TYR A 73 4.97 -11.04 -0.05
CA TYR A 73 4.32 -11.40 -1.31
C TYR A 73 4.29 -12.92 -1.52
N ARG A 74 5.40 -13.62 -1.25
CA ARG A 74 5.45 -15.10 -1.37
C ARG A 74 4.44 -15.77 -0.43
N ARG A 75 4.36 -15.33 0.84
CA ARG A 75 3.39 -15.85 1.81
C ARG A 75 1.95 -15.58 1.39
N LEU A 76 1.66 -14.39 0.88
CA LEU A 76 0.34 -14.06 0.31
C LEU A 76 0.02 -14.99 -0.86
N LYS A 77 0.99 -15.24 -1.75
CA LYS A 77 0.83 -16.14 -2.90
C LYS A 77 0.56 -17.58 -2.49
N GLU A 78 1.36 -18.13 -1.57
CA GLU A 78 1.17 -19.49 -1.03
C GLU A 78 -0.23 -19.67 -0.44
N ARG A 79 -0.70 -18.67 0.34
CA ARG A 79 -2.02 -18.71 0.96
C ARG A 79 -3.16 -18.49 -0.04
N TRP A 80 -2.96 -17.64 -1.05
CA TRP A 80 -3.90 -17.43 -2.15
C TRP A 80 -4.14 -18.73 -2.93
N VAL A 81 -3.07 -19.42 -3.35
CA VAL A 81 -3.14 -20.74 -4.01
C VAL A 81 -3.88 -21.75 -3.13
N THR A 82 -3.63 -21.75 -1.83
CA THR A 82 -4.30 -22.66 -0.89
C THR A 82 -5.81 -22.43 -0.80
N ILE A 83 -6.27 -21.18 -0.91
CA ILE A 83 -7.69 -20.82 -0.74
C ILE A 83 -8.47 -20.92 -2.05
N TRP A 84 -7.89 -20.45 -3.16
CA TRP A 84 -8.60 -20.36 -4.45
C TRP A 84 -8.04 -21.23 -5.57
N GLY A 85 -6.89 -21.91 -5.37
CA GLY A 85 -6.31 -22.82 -6.35
C GLY A 85 -5.66 -22.14 -7.57
N GLU A 86 -5.50 -20.81 -7.55
CA GLU A 86 -4.95 -20.02 -8.65
C GLU A 86 -3.53 -19.55 -8.33
N GLU A 87 -2.63 -19.59 -9.31
CA GLU A 87 -1.24 -19.16 -9.12
C GLU A 87 -1.03 -17.65 -9.26
N ASP A 88 -1.96 -16.99 -9.95
CA ASP A 88 -1.86 -15.58 -10.30
C ASP A 88 -2.61 -14.73 -9.27
N LEU A 89 -1.87 -13.80 -8.64
CA LEU A 89 -2.47 -12.85 -7.72
C LEU A 89 -2.90 -11.61 -8.49
N PRO A 90 -4.10 -11.08 -8.21
CA PRO A 90 -4.60 -9.86 -8.85
C PRO A 90 -3.75 -8.66 -8.41
N CYS A 91 -2.76 -8.31 -9.22
CA CYS A 91 -1.87 -7.18 -8.97
C CYS A 91 -2.28 -5.97 -9.81
N VAL A 92 -2.32 -4.81 -9.17
CA VAL A 92 -2.51 -3.51 -9.80
C VAL A 92 -1.24 -2.70 -9.75
N SER A 93 -1.06 -1.79 -10.70
CA SER A 93 0.00 -0.78 -10.69
C SER A 93 -0.60 0.61 -10.74
N LEU A 94 0.06 1.54 -10.05
CA LEU A 94 -0.22 2.96 -10.16
C LEU A 94 0.54 3.54 -11.36
N SER A 95 -0.13 4.40 -12.10
CA SER A 95 0.39 5.18 -13.22
C SER A 95 1.48 6.17 -12.81
N SER A 96 1.40 6.72 -11.58
CA SER A 96 2.44 7.58 -11.02
C SER A 96 2.76 7.15 -9.59
N LEU A 97 4.01 6.75 -9.38
CA LEU A 97 4.53 6.42 -8.05
C LEU A 97 5.38 7.60 -7.59
N GLY A 98 4.81 8.44 -6.72
CA GLY A 98 5.47 9.60 -6.15
C GLY A 98 6.30 9.29 -4.90
N ALA A 99 7.30 10.12 -4.62
CA ALA A 99 8.01 10.07 -3.35
C ALA A 99 7.20 10.78 -2.26
N SER A 100 6.59 10.02 -1.34
CA SER A 100 5.92 10.59 -0.15
C SER A 100 6.91 11.22 0.84
N VAL A 101 6.41 12.13 1.68
CA VAL A 101 7.08 12.71 2.85
C VAL A 101 7.69 11.62 3.77
N MET A 102 7.12 10.42 3.78
CA MET A 102 7.67 9.25 4.48
C MET A 102 9.13 8.91 4.10
N HIS A 103 9.61 9.30 2.92
CA HIS A 103 11.03 9.15 2.54
C HIS A 103 11.97 10.02 3.37
N LYS A 104 11.49 11.14 3.92
CA LYS A 104 12.24 12.02 4.82
C LYS A 104 12.24 11.53 6.27
N LEU A 105 11.24 10.74 6.66
CA LEU A 105 11.02 10.28 8.03
C LEU A 105 11.98 9.16 8.48
N ARG A 106 12.56 8.41 7.52
CA ARG A 106 13.40 7.24 7.79
C ARG A 106 14.64 7.25 6.88
N PRO A 107 15.77 6.65 7.30
CA PRO A 107 16.84 6.29 6.40
C PRO A 107 16.28 5.15 5.56
N GLN A 108 15.65 5.52 4.44
CA GLN A 108 15.11 4.55 3.51
C GLN A 108 16.26 3.95 2.71
N PRO A 109 16.30 2.62 2.55
CA PRO A 109 17.35 1.98 1.77
C PRO A 109 17.20 2.21 0.26
N ALA A 110 16.03 2.68 -0.19
CA ALA A 110 15.64 2.78 -1.59
C ALA A 110 14.72 4.00 -1.80
N TRP A 111 15.14 4.96 -2.64
CA TRP A 111 14.30 6.07 -3.13
C TRP A 111 13.61 5.72 -4.46
N ASP A 112 14.03 4.63 -5.07
CA ASP A 112 13.54 4.05 -6.31
C ASP A 112 12.25 3.23 -6.12
N ARG A 113 11.73 3.14 -4.89
CA ARG A 113 10.59 2.28 -4.54
C ARG A 113 9.53 3.03 -3.75
N THR A 114 8.29 2.63 -3.95
CA THR A 114 7.13 3.26 -3.32
C THR A 114 6.93 2.72 -1.91
N CYS A 115 6.94 3.63 -0.93
CA CYS A 115 6.53 3.32 0.44
C CYS A 115 5.01 3.13 0.55
N THR A 116 4.52 2.45 1.60
CA THR A 116 3.08 2.19 1.80
C THR A 116 2.21 3.44 1.78
N ALA A 117 2.70 4.55 2.32
CA ALA A 117 1.98 5.82 2.34
C ALA A 117 1.76 6.40 0.93
N ALA A 118 2.84 6.50 0.15
CA ALA A 118 2.77 6.94 -1.24
C ALA A 118 1.85 6.03 -2.08
N ALA A 119 1.92 4.72 -1.82
CA ALA A 119 1.06 3.73 -2.45
C ALA A 119 -0.43 3.94 -2.09
N ALA A 120 -0.73 4.25 -0.83
CA ALA A 120 -2.09 4.54 -0.38
C ALA A 120 -2.64 5.83 -1.00
N ALA A 121 -1.87 6.92 -0.95
CA ALA A 121 -2.27 8.20 -1.51
C ALA A 121 -2.48 8.11 -3.03
N GLY A 122 -1.52 7.52 -3.76
CA GLY A 122 -1.64 7.34 -5.21
C GLY A 122 -2.82 6.45 -5.61
N LEU A 123 -3.10 5.38 -4.85
CA LEU A 123 -4.28 4.55 -5.08
C LEU A 123 -5.58 5.36 -4.94
N LEU A 124 -5.70 6.19 -3.91
CA LEU A 124 -6.90 7.01 -3.70
C LEU A 124 -7.07 8.04 -4.82
N SER A 125 -5.98 8.70 -5.24
CA SER A 125 -6.01 9.64 -6.36
C SER A 125 -6.43 8.98 -7.67
N GLU A 126 -5.94 7.76 -7.96
CA GLU A 126 -6.32 7.05 -9.18
C GLU A 126 -7.75 6.50 -9.13
N LEU A 127 -8.20 6.04 -7.96
CA LEU A 127 -9.59 5.62 -7.79
C LEU A 127 -10.56 6.79 -7.98
N ASP A 128 -10.21 8.01 -7.55
CA ASP A 128 -11.06 9.20 -7.73
C ASP A 128 -11.34 9.52 -9.22
N LEU A 129 -10.42 9.14 -10.10
CA LEU A 129 -10.58 9.31 -11.55
C LEU A 129 -11.62 8.34 -12.14
N HIS A 130 -11.90 7.23 -11.47
CA HIS A 130 -12.88 6.24 -11.90
C HIS A 130 -14.31 6.78 -11.72
N GLU A 131 -15.16 6.60 -12.73
CA GLU A 131 -16.50 7.21 -12.75
C GLU A 131 -17.37 6.83 -11.54
N GLU A 132 -17.20 5.61 -11.05
CA GLU A 132 -17.94 5.09 -9.89
C GLU A 132 -17.55 5.70 -8.53
N PHE A 133 -16.30 6.13 -8.39
CA PHE A 133 -15.81 6.75 -7.16
C PHE A 133 -15.78 8.27 -7.24
N ARG A 134 -16.04 8.82 -8.45
CA ARG A 134 -16.09 10.26 -8.68
C ARG A 134 -17.11 10.89 -7.74
N GLY A 135 -16.65 11.84 -6.93
CA GLY A 135 -17.48 12.56 -5.96
C GLY A 135 -17.46 12.00 -4.54
N LEU A 136 -16.76 10.88 -4.29
CA LEU A 136 -16.46 10.42 -2.93
C LEU A 136 -15.37 11.25 -2.24
N GLY A 137 -14.65 12.09 -3.01
CA GLY A 137 -13.59 12.95 -2.51
C GLY A 137 -12.37 12.15 -2.07
N LEU A 138 -12.00 11.11 -2.83
CA LEU A 138 -10.84 10.27 -2.52
C LEU A 138 -9.54 11.05 -2.74
N ASP A 139 -9.55 12.02 -3.65
CA ASP A 139 -8.50 13.04 -3.82
C ASP A 139 -8.18 13.74 -2.49
N LYS A 140 -9.19 14.22 -1.76
CA LYS A 140 -9.03 14.89 -0.47
C LYS A 140 -8.52 13.95 0.61
N GLN A 141 -8.87 12.67 0.54
CA GLN A 141 -8.33 11.66 1.45
C GLN A 141 -6.85 11.37 1.15
N ALA A 142 -6.46 11.39 -0.12
CA ALA A 142 -5.06 11.29 -0.52
C ALA A 142 -4.25 12.48 0.03
N ASP A 143 -4.76 13.71 -0.14
CA ASP A 143 -4.16 14.93 0.41
C ASP A 143 -4.04 14.85 1.93
N ALA A 144 -5.11 14.43 2.61
CA ALA A 144 -5.12 14.28 4.07
C ALA A 144 -4.07 13.27 4.58
N ILE A 145 -3.76 12.23 3.81
CA ILE A 145 -2.69 11.29 4.14
C ILE A 145 -1.33 11.99 4.08
N GLU A 146 -1.02 12.70 3.00
CA GLU A 146 0.27 13.39 2.87
C GLU A 146 0.41 14.53 3.89
N ASP A 147 -0.64 15.33 4.11
CA ASP A 147 -0.67 16.38 5.14
C ASP A 147 -0.42 15.80 6.55
N SER A 148 -1.03 14.66 6.87
CA SER A 148 -0.82 13.97 8.14
C SER A 148 0.63 13.51 8.31
N LEU A 149 1.30 13.16 7.21
CA LEU A 149 2.71 12.74 7.22
C LEU A 149 3.66 13.91 7.41
N ASP A 150 3.33 15.09 6.88
CA ASP A 150 4.05 16.33 7.15
C ASP A 150 3.95 16.71 8.63
N ILE A 151 2.75 16.68 9.22
CA ILE A 151 2.56 16.92 10.65
C ILE A 151 3.36 15.91 11.49
N LEU A 152 3.35 14.64 11.10
CA LEU A 152 4.12 13.60 11.77
C LEU A 152 5.63 13.86 11.67
N LEU A 153 6.13 14.28 10.51
CA LEU A 153 7.52 14.65 10.29
C LEU A 153 7.94 15.82 11.18
N ASP A 154 7.11 16.84 11.28
CA ASP A 154 7.36 17.99 12.15
C ASP A 154 7.39 17.58 13.62
N ALA A 155 6.41 16.79 14.08
CA ALA A 155 6.34 16.31 15.46
C ALA A 155 7.57 15.46 15.83
N LEU A 156 8.00 14.56 14.95
CA LEU A 156 9.16 13.72 15.16
C LEU A 156 10.47 14.52 15.10
N THR A 157 10.55 15.52 14.23
CA THR A 157 11.69 16.45 14.14
C THR A 157 11.80 17.30 15.40
N ALA A 158 10.70 17.88 15.88
CA ALA A 158 10.66 18.65 17.12
C ALA A 158 11.05 17.78 18.33
N ARG A 159 10.57 16.53 18.40
CA ARG A 159 10.99 15.57 19.43
C ARG A 159 12.49 15.30 19.39
N ARG A 160 13.07 15.08 18.20
CA ARG A 160 14.53 14.87 18.06
C ARG A 160 15.33 16.07 18.56
N ARG A 161 14.92 17.29 18.20
CA ARG A 161 15.56 18.54 18.67
C ARG A 161 15.54 18.64 20.19
N ARG A 162 14.39 18.38 20.84
CA ARG A 162 14.28 18.37 22.31
C ARG A 162 15.19 17.35 22.99
N MET A 163 15.47 16.24 22.32
CA MET A 163 16.39 15.20 22.79
C MET A 163 17.87 15.53 22.52
N GLY A 164 18.19 16.71 21.98
CA GLY A 164 19.56 17.08 21.59
C GLY A 164 20.11 16.27 20.41
N ARG A 165 19.25 15.61 19.62
CA ARG A 165 19.65 14.78 18.48
C ARG A 165 19.59 15.58 17.18
N SER A 166 20.53 15.30 16.27
CA SER A 166 20.51 15.88 14.91
C SER A 166 19.21 15.54 14.17
N ILE A 167 18.73 16.50 13.38
CA ILE A 167 17.57 16.37 12.50
C ILE A 167 17.94 15.53 11.27
N THR A 168 19.14 15.77 10.74
CA THR A 168 19.74 14.89 9.74
C THR A 168 20.18 13.61 10.44
N ARG A 169 19.51 12.51 10.12
CA ARG A 169 20.02 11.19 10.48
C ARG A 169 21.24 11.00 9.58
N LYS A 170 22.46 11.10 10.13
CA LYS A 170 23.69 10.78 9.38
C LYS A 170 23.44 9.48 8.64
N GLU A 171 23.63 9.46 7.32
CA GLU A 171 23.73 8.21 6.58
C GLU A 171 24.66 7.32 7.39
N ARG A 172 24.23 6.09 7.69
CA ARG A 172 25.19 5.09 8.17
C ARG A 172 26.17 4.95 7.01
N HIS A 173 27.29 5.66 7.08
CA HIS A 173 28.46 5.31 6.29
C HIS A 173 28.69 3.83 6.57
N ASN A 174 28.48 3.00 5.56
CA ASN A 174 28.98 1.65 5.55
C ASN A 174 30.50 1.76 5.55
N ASN A 175 31.09 1.96 6.73
CA ASN A 175 32.45 1.53 6.98
C ASN A 175 32.41 0.00 7.09
N CYS A 176 32.08 -0.67 5.99
CA CYS A 176 32.54 -2.03 5.78
C CYS A 176 34.03 -1.89 5.46
N ILE A 177 34.82 -2.25 6.46
CA ILE A 177 36.26 -2.46 6.34
C ILE A 177 36.50 -3.41 5.15
N LYS A 178 37.53 -3.08 4.37
CA LYS A 178 38.01 -3.79 3.18
C LYS A 178 38.17 -5.29 3.39
#